data_AF-A0A8C4LIM3-F1
#
_entry.id   AF-A0A8C4LIM3-F1
#
_cell.length_a   1.000
_cell.length_b   1.000
_cell.length_c   1.000
_cell.angle_alpha   90.00
_cell.angle_beta   90.00
_cell.angle_gamma   90.00
#
_symmetry.space_group_name_H-M   'P 1'
#
loop_
_entity.id
_entity.type
_entity.pdbx_description
1 polymer ?
#
loop_
_entity_poly.entity_id
_entity_poly.type
_entity_poly.pdbx_seq_one_letter_code
_entity_poly.pdbx_strand_id
1 'polypeptide(L)'
;MLLSYKESASSVSAHAHRGPWVSPPCPRPYQRESRGRAISKEERPGSCHVTPALLSTGMEPEEGTPLWRLQKLPAELGPKLLHKIIDGICGRTYPVYQDYQSVWESAEWMHVLEDITKFFKAVVGKNLSDEEVFQQLSQLNSFHQEAIMKCLKSRKDEIKQALLEEIVDISSAQLQDFDWQLKVRIYLFMNVYVFYFIFGIERSIYFFNVYI
;
A
#
# COMPACT_ATOMS: atom_id res chain seq x y z
N MET A 1 55.47 37.76 -4.44
CA MET A 1 55.55 38.80 -5.49
C MET A 1 55.18 38.14 -6.81
N LEU A 2 54.09 38.64 -7.44
CA LEU A 2 53.60 38.45 -8.83
C LEU A 2 53.14 37.03 -9.23
N LEU A 3 51.83 36.71 -9.32
CA LEU A 3 50.82 37.11 -10.33
C LEU A 3 51.24 36.81 -11.79
N SER A 4 50.58 35.87 -12.47
CA SER A 4 49.44 36.19 -13.36
C SER A 4 49.04 35.04 -14.32
N TYR A 5 47.74 34.76 -14.34
CA TYR A 5 46.86 34.44 -15.48
C TYR A 5 47.32 33.48 -16.60
N LYS A 6 46.54 32.40 -16.78
CA LYS A 6 45.80 32.23 -18.04
C LYS A 6 44.50 31.45 -17.85
N GLU A 7 43.43 32.16 -18.13
CA GLU A 7 42.05 31.72 -18.27
C GLU A 7 41.84 31.27 -19.72
N SER A 8 41.17 30.14 -19.93
CA SER A 8 40.44 29.86 -21.18
C SER A 8 39.33 28.86 -20.89
N ALA A 9 38.12 29.40 -20.89
CA ALA A 9 36.85 28.72 -20.75
C ALA A 9 36.36 28.13 -22.10
N SER A 10 35.59 27.04 -22.03
CA SER A 10 34.55 26.60 -22.98
C SER A 10 34.16 25.14 -22.62
N SER A 11 33.13 24.94 -21.79
CA SER A 11 31.74 24.54 -22.14
C SER A 11 31.65 23.05 -22.56
N VAL A 12 30.89 22.14 -21.94
CA VAL A 12 29.52 22.19 -21.38
C VAL A 12 29.41 21.10 -20.31
N SER A 13 29.01 21.47 -19.09
CA SER A 13 28.62 20.52 -18.02
C SER A 13 27.10 20.58 -17.85
N ALA A 14 26.42 19.48 -18.14
CA ALA A 14 25.00 19.32 -17.83
C ALA A 14 24.85 18.98 -16.33
N HIS A 15 24.87 20.02 -15.50
CA HIS A 15 24.44 19.92 -14.11
C HIS A 15 22.92 19.72 -14.07
N ALA A 16 22.49 18.47 -13.85
CA ALA A 16 21.14 18.19 -13.37
C ALA A 16 21.03 18.72 -11.93
N HIS A 17 20.37 19.87 -11.79
CA HIS A 17 19.99 20.43 -10.51
C HIS A 17 19.18 19.41 -9.71
N ARG A 18 19.73 18.93 -8.59
CA ARG A 18 18.97 18.33 -7.50
C ARG A 18 18.07 19.42 -6.91
N GLY A 19 16.83 19.48 -7.39
CA GLY A 19 15.75 20.18 -6.70
C GLY A 19 15.43 19.51 -5.35
N PRO A 20 14.68 20.18 -4.47
CA PRO A 20 14.25 19.60 -3.19
C PRO A 20 13.44 18.32 -3.45
N TRP A 21 13.71 17.27 -2.68
CA TRP A 21 12.90 16.05 -2.68
C TRP A 21 11.48 16.41 -2.25
N VAL A 22 10.58 16.54 -3.23
CA VAL A 22 9.14 16.61 -2.99
C VAL A 22 8.67 15.16 -2.86
N SER A 23 8.39 14.73 -1.63
CA SER A 23 7.76 13.43 -1.38
C SER A 23 6.47 13.33 -2.19
N PRO A 24 6.21 12.21 -2.89
CA PRO A 24 4.93 12.01 -3.53
C PRO A 24 3.80 12.04 -2.48
N PRO A 25 2.67 12.69 -2.76
CA PRO A 25 1.57 12.76 -1.81
C PRO A 25 1.01 11.36 -1.54
N CYS A 26 0.81 11.02 -0.27
CA CYS A 26 0.16 9.79 0.15
C CYS A 26 -1.19 9.61 -0.59
N PRO A 27 -1.55 8.39 -1.04
CA PRO A 27 -2.86 8.12 -1.59
C PRO A 27 -3.93 8.45 -0.55
N ARG A 28 -4.86 9.37 -0.87
CA ARG A 28 -5.98 9.69 0.02
C ARG A 28 -6.91 8.48 0.15
N PRO A 29 -7.48 8.21 1.34
CA PRO A 29 -8.54 7.22 1.48
C PRO A 29 -9.76 7.62 0.65
N TYR A 30 -10.30 6.66 -0.11
CA TYR A 30 -11.52 6.80 -0.89
C TYR A 30 -12.72 7.08 0.05
N GLN A 31 -13.18 8.33 0.10
CA GLN A 31 -14.43 8.68 0.78
C GLN A 31 -15.62 8.26 -0.10
N ARG A 32 -16.37 7.25 0.35
CA ARG A 32 -17.64 6.84 -0.25
C ARG A 32 -18.68 7.93 0.06
N GLU A 33 -19.02 8.73 -0.95
CA GLU A 33 -20.10 9.72 -0.91
C GLU A 33 -21.46 9.00 -0.80
N SER A 34 -22.03 8.97 0.40
CA SER A 34 -23.36 8.42 0.68
C SER A 34 -24.46 9.37 0.20
N ARG A 35 -24.80 9.33 -1.09
CA ARG A 35 -25.93 10.10 -1.62
C ARG A 35 -27.24 9.33 -1.36
N GLY A 36 -27.91 9.68 -0.27
CA GLY A 36 -29.28 9.25 0.02
C GLY A 36 -30.27 9.74 -1.03
N ARG A 37 -31.15 8.85 -1.50
CA ARG A 37 -32.36 9.21 -2.24
C ARG A 37 -33.55 8.51 -1.60
N ALA A 38 -34.42 9.31 -1.01
CA ALA A 38 -35.75 8.90 -0.57
C ALA A 38 -36.63 8.56 -1.79
N ILE A 39 -37.34 7.45 -1.73
CA ILE A 39 -38.52 7.19 -2.58
C ILE A 39 -39.63 6.68 -1.67
N SER A 40 -40.76 7.38 -1.74
CA SER A 40 -42.00 7.15 -1.00
C SER A 40 -42.78 5.92 -1.48
N LYS A 41 -43.61 5.42 -0.58
CA LYS A 41 -44.54 4.28 -0.68
C LYS A 41 -45.52 4.33 -1.86
N GLU A 42 -45.87 3.15 -2.40
CA GLU A 42 -47.20 2.82 -2.93
C GLU A 42 -47.39 1.27 -2.87
N GLU A 43 -48.35 0.81 -2.07
CA GLU A 43 -48.93 -0.56 -2.12
C GLU A 43 -49.98 -0.56 -3.27
N ARG A 44 -50.30 -1.62 -4.04
CA ARG A 44 -50.82 -2.96 -3.68
C ARG A 44 -51.14 -3.76 -5.01
N PRO A 45 -51.90 -4.89 -5.06
CA PRO A 45 -51.42 -6.23 -5.41
C PRO A 45 -52.05 -6.89 -6.68
N GLY A 46 -51.52 -8.06 -7.10
CA GLY A 46 -52.19 -9.00 -8.04
C GLY A 46 -51.23 -10.04 -8.64
N SER A 47 -51.21 -11.29 -8.16
CA SER A 47 -51.85 -12.49 -8.75
C SER A 47 -51.23 -12.92 -10.11
N CYS A 48 -50.30 -13.89 -10.14
CA CYS A 48 -50.44 -15.37 -10.26
C CYS A 48 -50.10 -15.88 -11.68
N HIS A 49 -49.09 -16.77 -11.80
CA HIS A 49 -49.10 -18.05 -12.55
C HIS A 49 -47.68 -18.64 -12.76
N VAL A 50 -47.41 -19.71 -12.00
CA VAL A 50 -46.76 -21.01 -12.28
C VAL A 50 -45.72 -21.14 -13.42
N THR A 51 -44.49 -21.57 -13.08
CA THR A 51 -43.87 -22.82 -13.61
C THR A 51 -42.79 -23.33 -12.63
N PRO A 52 -42.64 -24.65 -12.39
CA PRO A 52 -41.68 -25.19 -11.43
C PRO A 52 -40.35 -25.66 -12.07
N ALA A 53 -39.29 -25.51 -11.27
CA ALA A 53 -38.07 -26.32 -11.22
C ALA A 53 -37.26 -26.50 -12.53
N LEU A 54 -36.36 -25.55 -12.80
CA LEU A 54 -35.11 -25.86 -13.48
C LEU A 54 -34.14 -26.50 -12.47
N LEU A 55 -33.95 -27.81 -12.63
CA LEU A 55 -32.76 -28.51 -12.16
C LEU A 55 -31.55 -27.97 -12.92
N SER A 56 -30.80 -27.10 -12.27
CA SER A 56 -29.39 -26.91 -12.58
C SER A 56 -28.69 -26.76 -11.25
N THR A 57 -28.13 -27.86 -10.77
CA THR A 57 -27.05 -27.87 -9.79
C THR A 57 -25.84 -27.19 -10.43
N GLY A 58 -25.87 -25.86 -10.46
CA GLY A 58 -24.67 -25.05 -10.46
C GLY A 58 -24.21 -25.00 -9.01
N MET A 59 -23.17 -25.74 -8.68
CA MET A 59 -22.41 -25.52 -7.47
C MET A 59 -21.81 -24.12 -7.61
N GLU A 60 -22.52 -23.09 -7.15
CA GLU A 60 -21.93 -21.78 -6.90
C GLU A 60 -20.81 -22.04 -5.89
N PRO A 61 -19.53 -21.83 -6.25
CA PRO A 61 -18.47 -22.02 -5.29
C PRO A 61 -18.61 -20.89 -4.28
N GLU A 62 -19.09 -21.27 -3.10
CA GLU A 62 -18.95 -20.58 -1.82
C GLU A 62 -17.88 -19.47 -1.91
N GLU A 63 -18.30 -18.21 -1.89
CA GLU A 63 -17.43 -17.01 -1.87
C GLU A 63 -16.58 -16.92 -0.57
N GLY A 64 -16.30 -18.03 0.09
CA GLY A 64 -15.70 -18.10 1.42
C GLY A 64 -14.17 -18.08 1.42
N THR A 65 -13.49 -18.30 0.28
CA THR A 65 -12.03 -18.48 0.28
C THR A 65 -11.34 -17.58 -0.74
N PRO A 66 -10.47 -16.65 -0.33
CA PRO A 66 -9.94 -15.58 -1.19
C PRO A 66 -9.30 -16.08 -2.51
N LEU A 67 -8.78 -17.31 -2.53
CA LEU A 67 -8.07 -17.87 -3.68
C LEU A 67 -8.93 -18.60 -4.72
N TRP A 68 -10.23 -18.83 -4.48
CA TRP A 68 -11.07 -19.67 -5.36
C TRP A 68 -11.05 -19.21 -6.83
N ARG A 69 -10.91 -17.90 -7.05
CA ARG A 69 -10.87 -17.27 -8.38
C ARG A 69 -9.68 -17.74 -9.24
N LEU A 70 -8.61 -18.27 -8.62
CA LEU A 70 -7.48 -18.87 -9.34
C LEU A 70 -7.88 -20.09 -10.16
N GLN A 71 -8.98 -20.77 -9.82
CA GLN A 71 -9.46 -21.91 -10.60
C GLN A 71 -9.87 -21.52 -12.04
N LYS A 72 -10.30 -20.26 -12.26
CA LYS A 72 -10.63 -19.74 -13.60
C LYS A 72 -9.37 -19.60 -14.49
N LEU A 73 -8.18 -19.59 -13.90
CA LEU A 73 -6.94 -19.29 -14.60
C LEU A 73 -6.41 -20.53 -15.34
N PRO A 74 -6.10 -20.41 -16.65
CA PRO A 74 -5.52 -21.52 -17.41
C PRO A 74 -4.12 -21.87 -16.90
N ALA A 75 -3.77 -23.15 -17.01
CA ALA A 75 -2.55 -23.71 -16.44
C ALA A 75 -1.27 -22.97 -16.88
N GLU A 76 -1.20 -22.54 -18.14
CA GLU A 76 -0.05 -21.86 -18.72
C GLU A 76 0.21 -20.47 -18.13
N LEU A 77 -0.84 -19.79 -17.67
CA LEU A 77 -0.77 -18.43 -17.12
C LEU A 77 -0.60 -18.42 -15.59
N GLY A 78 -0.90 -19.54 -14.93
CA GLY A 78 -0.78 -19.72 -13.47
C GLY A 78 0.57 -19.29 -12.91
N PRO A 79 1.67 -19.98 -13.26
CA PRO A 79 2.99 -19.64 -12.75
C PRO A 79 3.42 -18.21 -13.09
N LYS A 80 3.11 -17.73 -14.30
CA LYS A 80 3.47 -16.37 -14.74
C LYS A 80 2.79 -15.30 -13.89
N LEU A 81 1.50 -15.46 -13.60
CA LEU A 81 0.75 -14.54 -12.75
C LEU A 81 1.32 -14.54 -11.32
N LEU A 82 1.52 -15.72 -10.74
CA LEU A 82 2.03 -15.87 -9.38
C LEU A 82 3.40 -15.20 -9.23
N HIS A 83 4.32 -15.42 -10.18
CA HIS A 83 5.62 -14.76 -10.16
C HIS A 83 5.51 -13.23 -10.28
N LYS A 84 4.67 -12.69 -11.18
CA LYS A 84 4.46 -11.24 -11.29
C LYS A 84 3.85 -10.63 -10.02
N ILE A 85 2.95 -11.34 -9.34
CA ILE A 85 2.40 -10.87 -8.06
C ILE A 85 3.48 -10.84 -6.99
N ILE A 86 4.31 -11.88 -6.89
CA ILE A 86 5.44 -11.90 -5.96
C ILE A 86 6.43 -10.78 -6.31
N ASP A 87 6.67 -10.51 -7.59
CA ASP A 87 7.47 -9.36 -8.02
C ASP A 87 6.89 -8.05 -7.47
N GLY A 88 5.58 -7.85 -7.59
CA GLY A 88 4.87 -6.72 -6.99
C GLY A 88 5.04 -6.62 -5.47
N ILE A 89 4.96 -7.75 -4.74
CA ILE A 89 5.19 -7.79 -3.29
C ILE A 89 6.62 -7.35 -2.96
N CYS A 90 7.59 -7.77 -3.77
CA CYS A 90 9.00 -7.41 -3.62
C CYS A 90 9.34 -6.00 -4.16
N GLY A 91 8.36 -5.12 -4.36
CA GLY A 91 8.59 -3.75 -4.83
C GLY A 91 8.89 -3.61 -6.33
N ARG A 92 8.74 -4.68 -7.12
CA ARG A 92 8.83 -4.64 -8.59
C ARG A 92 7.43 -4.45 -9.22
N THR A 93 7.34 -4.64 -10.54
CA THR A 93 6.12 -4.37 -11.30
C THR A 93 5.03 -5.40 -11.04
N TYR A 94 3.84 -4.94 -10.65
CA TYR A 94 2.64 -5.77 -10.55
C TYR A 94 2.14 -6.25 -11.93
N PRO A 95 1.41 -7.37 -12.00
CA PRO A 95 0.78 -7.82 -13.24
C PRO A 95 -0.21 -6.79 -13.79
N VAL A 96 -0.22 -6.66 -15.12
CA VAL A 96 -1.07 -5.69 -15.83
C VAL A 96 -2.36 -6.37 -16.26
N TYR A 97 -3.50 -5.69 -16.03
CA TYR A 97 -4.83 -6.24 -16.32
C TYR A 97 -5.02 -6.70 -17.77
N GLN A 98 -4.40 -5.99 -18.73
CA GLN A 98 -4.52 -6.27 -20.17
C GLN A 98 -4.12 -7.71 -20.55
N ASP A 99 -3.16 -8.30 -19.83
CA ASP A 99 -2.71 -9.68 -20.05
C ASP A 99 -3.76 -10.72 -19.62
N TYR A 100 -4.74 -10.33 -18.79
CA TYR A 100 -5.70 -11.21 -18.11
C TYR A 100 -7.18 -10.82 -18.31
N GLN A 101 -7.45 -9.82 -19.15
CA GLN A 101 -8.80 -9.32 -19.43
C GLN A 101 -9.75 -10.38 -20.01
N SER A 102 -9.22 -11.47 -20.58
CA SER A 102 -10.00 -12.61 -21.09
C SER A 102 -10.46 -13.58 -20.01
N VAL A 103 -9.88 -13.50 -18.80
CA VAL A 103 -10.17 -14.42 -17.68
C VAL A 103 -11.02 -13.75 -16.62
N TRP A 104 -10.76 -12.48 -16.32
CA TRP A 104 -11.47 -11.72 -15.28
C TRP A 104 -11.93 -10.34 -15.75
N GLU A 105 -13.03 -9.89 -15.18
CA GLU A 105 -13.45 -8.50 -15.28
C GLU A 105 -12.58 -7.58 -14.41
N SER A 106 -12.51 -6.29 -14.74
CA SER A 106 -11.65 -5.33 -14.03
C SER A 106 -11.93 -5.27 -12.52
N ALA A 107 -13.19 -5.42 -12.10
CA ALA A 107 -13.54 -5.42 -10.68
C ALA A 107 -13.08 -6.71 -9.98
N GLU A 108 -13.31 -7.87 -10.60
CA GLU A 108 -12.83 -9.16 -10.09
C GLU A 108 -11.30 -9.22 -10.02
N TRP A 109 -10.61 -8.66 -11.01
CA TRP A 109 -9.15 -8.63 -11.08
C TRP A 109 -8.50 -7.96 -9.86
N MET A 110 -9.06 -6.84 -9.39
CA MET A 110 -8.54 -6.18 -8.19
C MET A 110 -8.63 -7.10 -6.96
N HIS A 111 -9.74 -7.81 -6.80
CA HIS A 111 -9.91 -8.78 -5.73
C HIS A 111 -8.96 -9.96 -5.86
N VAL A 112 -8.75 -10.48 -7.08
CA VAL A 112 -7.76 -11.56 -7.32
C VAL A 112 -6.36 -11.14 -6.89
N LEU A 113 -5.91 -9.95 -7.28
CA LEU A 113 -4.60 -9.44 -6.88
C LEU A 113 -4.50 -9.25 -5.37
N GLU A 114 -5.51 -8.66 -4.76
CA GLU A 114 -5.56 -8.41 -3.33
C GLU A 114 -5.52 -9.72 -2.54
N ASP A 115 -6.32 -10.70 -2.93
CA ASP A 115 -6.44 -12.00 -2.27
C ASP A 115 -5.15 -12.82 -2.35
N ILE A 116 -4.53 -12.90 -3.52
CA ILE A 116 -3.26 -13.61 -3.70
C ILE A 116 -2.14 -12.89 -2.94
N THR A 117 -2.11 -11.55 -3.00
CA THR A 117 -1.11 -10.76 -2.28
C THR A 117 -1.23 -10.96 -0.77
N LYS A 118 -2.45 -10.85 -0.23
CA LYS A 118 -2.73 -11.09 1.20
C LYS A 118 -2.33 -12.50 1.60
N PHE A 119 -2.62 -13.49 0.77
CA PHE A 119 -2.23 -14.87 1.03
C PHE A 119 -0.70 -15.03 1.15
N PHE A 120 0.07 -14.59 0.16
CA PHE A 120 1.54 -14.72 0.22
C PHE A 120 2.13 -13.95 1.41
N LYS A 121 1.66 -12.72 1.66
CA LYS A 121 2.10 -11.93 2.83
C LYS A 121 1.76 -12.64 4.14
N ALA A 122 0.57 -13.24 4.26
CA ALA A 122 0.14 -13.95 5.47
C ALA A 122 0.94 -15.24 5.71
N VAL A 123 1.13 -16.05 4.66
CA VAL A 123 1.87 -17.31 4.76
C VAL A 123 3.33 -17.07 5.18
N VAL A 124 4.00 -16.13 4.54
CA VAL A 124 5.40 -15.81 4.84
C VAL A 124 5.54 -15.04 6.15
N GLY A 125 4.66 -14.06 6.40
CA GLY A 125 4.68 -13.26 7.63
C GLY A 125 4.41 -14.09 8.89
N LYS A 126 3.51 -15.08 8.82
CA LYS A 126 3.21 -16.00 9.94
C LYS A 126 4.14 -17.21 9.99
N ASN A 127 5.03 -17.39 9.02
CA ASN A 127 5.89 -18.57 8.87
C ASN A 127 5.11 -19.89 8.93
N LEU A 128 3.99 -19.98 8.20
CA LEU A 128 3.16 -21.19 8.19
C LEU A 128 3.94 -22.41 7.65
N SER A 129 3.60 -23.59 8.16
CA SER A 129 4.14 -24.87 7.68
C SER A 129 3.57 -25.25 6.31
N ASP A 130 4.26 -26.11 5.57
CA ASP A 130 3.81 -26.58 4.25
C ASP A 130 2.43 -27.24 4.35
N GLU A 131 2.18 -28.00 5.43
CA GLU A 131 0.91 -28.68 5.70
C GLU A 131 -0.25 -27.70 5.89
N GLU A 132 -0.05 -26.65 6.70
CA GLU A 132 -1.07 -25.60 6.91
C GLU A 132 -1.38 -24.85 5.62
N VAL A 133 -0.36 -24.57 4.81
CA VAL A 133 -0.52 -23.94 3.50
C VAL A 133 -1.31 -24.85 2.57
N PHE A 134 -1.00 -26.15 2.51
CA PHE A 134 -1.79 -27.11 1.72
C PHE A 134 -3.25 -27.17 2.16
N GLN A 135 -3.54 -27.10 3.47
CA GLN A 135 -4.92 -27.06 3.96
C GLN A 135 -5.67 -25.81 3.46
N GLN A 136 -5.03 -24.64 3.43
CA GLN A 136 -5.63 -23.42 2.89
C GLN A 136 -5.87 -23.49 1.38
N LEU A 137 -5.07 -24.28 0.67
CA LEU A 137 -5.17 -24.48 -0.77
C LEU A 137 -6.07 -25.65 -1.18
N SER A 138 -6.63 -26.40 -0.22
CA SER A 138 -7.43 -27.62 -0.44
C SER A 138 -8.60 -27.46 -1.42
N GLN A 139 -9.13 -26.25 -1.53
CA GLN A 139 -10.23 -25.91 -2.45
C GLN A 139 -9.78 -25.66 -3.89
N LEU A 140 -8.47 -25.53 -4.15
CA LEU A 140 -7.93 -25.34 -5.50
C LEU A 140 -7.62 -26.67 -6.16
N ASN A 141 -7.56 -26.67 -7.50
CA ASN A 141 -7.11 -27.83 -8.27
C ASN A 141 -5.63 -28.13 -7.96
N SER A 142 -5.25 -29.41 -8.02
CA SER A 142 -3.89 -29.89 -7.72
C SER A 142 -2.81 -29.12 -8.48
N PHE A 143 -3.08 -28.78 -9.75
CA PHE A 143 -2.20 -27.97 -10.58
C PHE A 143 -1.88 -26.59 -9.95
N HIS A 144 -2.92 -25.86 -9.53
CA HIS A 144 -2.76 -24.53 -8.93
C HIS A 144 -2.09 -24.63 -7.56
N GLN A 145 -2.42 -25.66 -6.77
CA GLN A 145 -1.77 -25.92 -5.48
C GLN A 145 -0.25 -26.12 -5.66
N GLU A 146 0.16 -26.96 -6.60
CA GLU A 146 1.56 -27.24 -6.89
C GLU A 146 2.29 -25.97 -7.36
N ALA A 147 1.68 -25.20 -8.25
CA ALA A 147 2.26 -23.95 -8.75
C ALA A 147 2.49 -22.93 -7.61
N ILE A 148 1.52 -22.78 -6.70
CA ILE A 148 1.64 -21.89 -5.53
C ILE A 148 2.74 -22.39 -4.61
N MET A 149 2.75 -23.69 -4.28
CA MET A 149 3.74 -24.26 -3.37
C MET A 149 5.16 -24.12 -3.92
N LYS A 150 5.34 -24.34 -5.22
CA LYS A 150 6.62 -24.15 -5.91
C LYS A 150 7.09 -22.69 -5.88
N CYS A 151 6.19 -21.75 -6.14
CA CYS A 151 6.49 -20.32 -6.07
C CYS A 151 6.86 -19.90 -4.63
N LEU A 152 6.10 -20.38 -3.64
CA LEU A 152 6.36 -20.10 -2.23
C LEU A 152 7.73 -20.63 -1.81
N LYS A 153 8.05 -21.89 -2.10
CA LYS A 153 9.34 -22.50 -1.73
C LYS A 153 10.54 -21.79 -2.38
N SER A 154 10.41 -21.39 -3.64
CA SER A 154 11.50 -20.73 -4.37
C SER A 154 11.73 -19.27 -3.96
N ARG A 155 10.68 -18.55 -3.54
CA ARG A 155 10.73 -17.08 -3.33
C ARG A 155 10.35 -16.63 -1.92
N LYS A 156 10.30 -17.55 -0.96
CA LYS A 156 9.97 -17.26 0.44
C LYS A 156 10.86 -16.17 1.03
N ASP A 157 12.16 -16.26 0.79
CA ASP A 157 13.15 -15.34 1.35
C ASP A 157 13.03 -13.94 0.75
N GLU A 158 12.75 -13.83 -0.56
CA GLU A 158 12.49 -12.54 -1.20
C GLU A 158 11.25 -11.85 -0.63
N ILE A 159 10.16 -12.61 -0.41
CA ILE A 159 8.94 -12.07 0.19
C ILE A 159 9.22 -11.65 1.64
N LYS A 160 9.94 -12.47 2.40
CA LYS A 160 10.28 -12.17 3.79
C LYS A 160 11.12 -10.89 3.89
N GLN A 161 12.11 -10.75 3.02
CA GLN A 161 12.95 -9.57 2.96
C GLN A 161 12.12 -8.32 2.62
N ALA A 162 11.26 -8.40 1.61
CA ALA A 162 10.40 -7.28 1.23
C ALA A 162 9.44 -6.85 2.35
N LEU A 163 8.88 -7.80 3.09
CA LEU A 163 8.04 -7.51 4.26
C LEU A 163 8.83 -6.84 5.39
N LEU A 164 10.08 -7.24 5.60
CA LEU A 164 10.96 -6.61 6.59
C LEU A 164 11.33 -5.19 6.18
N GLU A 165 11.68 -4.97 4.91
CA GLU A 165 11.96 -3.65 4.34
C GLU A 165 10.74 -2.73 4.46
N GLU A 166 9.53 -3.21 4.15
CA GLU A 166 8.28 -2.45 4.32
C GLU A 166 8.10 -1.98 5.78
N ILE A 167 8.37 -2.86 6.77
CA ILE A 167 8.28 -2.49 8.20
C ILE A 167 9.36 -1.48 8.59
N VAL A 168 10.59 -1.65 8.10
CA VAL A 168 11.71 -0.74 8.37
C VAL A 168 11.43 0.64 7.78
N ASP A 169 10.93 0.71 6.55
CA ASP A 169 10.58 1.94 5.86
C ASP A 169 9.47 2.68 6.62
N ILE A 170 8.39 1.99 7.00
CA ILE A 170 7.32 2.57 7.82
C ILE A 170 7.88 3.09 9.14
N SER A 171 8.67 2.28 9.85
CA SER A 171 9.23 2.64 11.15
C SER A 171 10.17 3.84 11.04
N SER A 172 10.98 3.90 9.98
CA SER A 172 11.91 4.99 9.72
C SER A 172 11.19 6.31 9.44
N ALA A 173 10.12 6.28 8.63
CA ALA A 173 9.28 7.44 8.35
C ALA A 173 8.62 7.96 9.63
N GLN A 174 8.06 7.05 10.45
CA GLN A 174 7.49 7.41 11.76
C GLN A 174 8.53 8.06 12.67
N LEU A 175 9.72 7.48 12.79
CA LEU A 175 10.80 8.03 13.62
C LEU A 175 11.24 9.42 13.13
N GLN A 176 11.32 9.64 11.81
CA GLN A 176 11.62 10.95 11.24
C GLN A 176 10.52 11.98 11.55
N ASP A 177 9.25 11.57 11.48
CA ASP A 177 8.12 12.43 11.84
C ASP A 177 8.18 12.83 13.33
N PHE A 178 8.53 11.90 14.22
CA PHE A 178 8.75 12.18 15.64
C PHE A 178 9.91 13.17 15.87
N ASP A 179 11.06 12.94 15.21
CA ASP A 179 12.23 13.82 15.31
C ASP A 179 11.92 15.24 14.81
N TRP A 180 11.18 15.36 13.70
CA TRP A 180 10.67 16.64 13.21
C TRP A 180 9.76 17.32 14.26
N GLN A 181 8.78 16.60 14.81
CA GLN A 181 7.88 17.18 15.81
C GLN A 181 8.64 17.66 17.05
N LEU A 182 9.66 16.91 17.49
CA LEU A 182 10.50 17.28 18.63
C LEU A 182 11.29 18.56 18.34
N LYS A 183 11.94 18.64 17.17
CA LYS A 183 12.66 19.85 16.73
C LYS A 183 11.77 21.09 16.73
N VAL A 184 10.56 20.97 16.19
CA VAL A 184 9.58 22.08 16.16
C VAL A 184 9.17 22.51 17.57
N ARG A 185 8.86 21.56 18.47
CA ARG A 185 8.48 21.88 19.85
C ARG A 185 9.61 22.56 20.62
N ILE A 186 10.85 22.07 20.47
CA ILE A 186 12.02 22.70 21.10
C ILE A 186 12.21 24.11 20.55
N TYR A 187 12.13 24.30 19.24
CA TYR A 187 12.24 25.63 18.63
C TYR A 187 11.19 26.59 19.19
N LEU A 188 9.92 26.18 19.22
CA LEU A 188 8.83 26.99 19.78
C LEU A 188 9.07 27.30 21.28
N PHE A 189 9.47 26.31 22.08
CA PHE A 189 9.76 26.51 23.50
C PHE A 189 10.90 27.51 23.73
N MET A 190 11.99 27.39 22.98
CA MET A 190 13.13 28.32 23.07
C MET A 190 12.72 29.73 22.66
N ASN A 191 11.93 29.88 21.59
CA ASN A 191 11.42 31.19 21.17
C ASN A 191 10.50 31.82 22.23
N VAL A 192 9.61 31.03 22.82
CA VAL A 192 8.74 31.49 23.92
C VAL A 192 9.58 31.91 25.13
N TYR A 193 10.54 31.08 25.55
CA TYR A 193 11.40 31.39 26.70
C TYR A 193 12.24 32.65 26.48
N VAL A 194 12.86 32.80 25.31
CA VAL A 194 13.62 34.01 24.96
C VAL A 194 12.71 35.24 24.93
N PHE A 195 11.49 35.12 24.39
CA PHE A 195 10.52 36.21 24.42
C PHE A 195 10.16 36.59 25.86
N TYR A 196 9.80 35.63 26.71
CA TYR A 196 9.51 35.91 28.13
C TYR A 196 10.71 36.47 28.89
N PHE A 197 11.92 36.01 28.60
CA PHE A 197 13.14 36.50 29.24
C PHE A 197 13.45 37.94 28.84
N ILE A 198 13.40 38.26 27.54
CA ILE A 198 13.63 39.62 27.03
C ILE A 198 12.55 40.58 27.56
N PHE A 199 11.27 40.24 27.39
CA PHE A 199 10.17 41.09 27.88
C PHE A 199 10.12 41.18 29.40
N GLY A 200 10.49 40.11 30.11
CA GLY A 200 10.59 40.09 31.58
C GLY A 200 11.71 41.01 32.09
N ILE A 201 12.88 41.00 31.43
CA ILE A 201 13.98 41.92 31.73
C ILE A 201 13.57 43.36 31.45
N GLU A 202 12.96 43.65 30.30
CA GLU A 202 12.47 45.01 30.00
C GLU A 202 11.51 45.50 31.08
N ARG A 203 10.50 44.70 31.44
CA ARG A 203 9.55 45.08 32.49
C ARG A 203 10.22 45.30 33.85
N SER A 204 11.24 44.51 34.19
CA SER A 204 12.00 44.66 35.43
C SER A 204 12.88 45.92 35.42
N ILE A 205 13.49 46.28 34.27
CA ILE A 205 14.26 47.52 34.09
C ILE A 205 13.35 48.75 34.15
N TYR A 206 12.18 48.68 33.53
CA TYR A 206 11.16 49.74 33.61
C TYR A 206 10.69 49.96 35.07
N PHE A 207 10.48 48.89 35.84
CA PHE A 207 10.08 49.01 37.25
C PHE A 207 11.19 49.62 38.11
N PHE A 208 12.45 49.26 37.86
CA PHE A 208 13.60 49.78 38.62
C PHE A 208 13.88 51.27 38.34
N ASN A 209 13.64 51.75 37.12
CA ASN A 209 13.79 53.18 36.76
C ASN A 209 12.63 54.06 37.23
N VAL A 210 11.47 53.49 37.55
CA VAL A 210 10.30 54.25 38.05
C VAL A 210 10.30 54.37 39.58
N TYR A 211 11.03 53.49 40.29
CA TYR A 211 11.08 53.44 41.76
C TYR A 211 12.39 53.96 42.37
N ILE A 212 13.30 54.52 41.56
CA ILE A 212 14.47 55.32 41.98
C ILE A 212 14.21 56.77 41.60
#